data_AF-A0A3M1IRM5-F1
#
_entry.id   AF-A0A3M1IRM5-F1
#
_cell.length_a   1.000
_cell.length_b   1.000
_cell.length_c   1.000
_cell.angle_alpha   90.00
_cell.angle_beta   90.00
_cell.angle_gamma   90.00
#
_symmetry.space_group_name_H-M   'P 1'
#
loop_
_entity.id
_entity.type
_entity.pdbx_description
1 polymer ?
#
loop_
_entity_poly.entity_id
_entity_poly.type
_entity_poly.pdbx_seq_one_letter_code
_entity_poly.pdbx_strand_id
1 'polypeptide(L)'
;METAMLVDKADSQRHNPIQKLYFCQANSLFTQYRKEEMIKTAPRFKMIAFVCLLLPALATAQGVEERAFNYLKAIMGYHQQVNQANMLFFRCAVHCQEPAQVETYRQELEKLLTNAIASVGRMPDFEGDASLKTESVTILNSQLEACREDYLELNENFAGLNSTADAIEAYYRLLEAAEKQQAQEAERFERAYRAFAAKYSIQLVENDTESEVAFANRVNSYYRSLNMPTLPLQSALARVMKAVQTGNDKHLENARFELAEAVKQATYQVVQLGPFAGD
;
A
#
# COMPACT_ATOMS: atom_id res chain seq x y z
N MET A 1 5.97 -60.45 -5.43
CA MET A 1 6.92 -59.51 -6.06
C MET A 1 6.17 -58.19 -6.18
N GLU A 2 6.26 -57.29 -5.19
CA GLU A 2 7.34 -56.28 -5.06
C GLU A 2 7.36 -55.36 -6.30
N THR A 3 7.30 -54.03 -6.27
CA THR A 3 7.39 -53.00 -5.20
C THR A 3 7.05 -51.64 -5.86
N ALA A 4 6.63 -50.64 -5.05
CA ALA A 4 6.74 -49.18 -5.26
C ALA A 4 5.87 -48.53 -6.38
N MET A 5 5.35 -47.30 -6.27
CA MET A 5 5.76 -46.15 -5.47
C MET A 5 4.56 -45.46 -4.79
N LEU A 6 4.67 -45.28 -3.48
CA LEU A 6 3.99 -44.22 -2.75
C LEU A 6 4.70 -42.90 -3.11
N VAL A 7 4.03 -42.02 -3.83
CA VAL A 7 4.47 -40.63 -3.98
C VAL A 7 4.12 -39.91 -2.69
N ASP A 8 5.17 -39.59 -1.95
CA ASP A 8 5.12 -38.86 -0.69
C ASP A 8 4.58 -37.44 -0.93
N LYS A 9 3.53 -37.06 -0.20
CA LYS A 9 2.83 -35.77 -0.33
C LYS A 9 3.61 -34.60 0.31
N ALA A 10 4.85 -34.84 0.75
CA ALA A 10 5.66 -33.90 1.50
C ALA A 10 6.52 -32.95 0.65
N ASP A 11 6.64 -33.14 -0.68
CA ASP A 11 7.60 -32.38 -1.50
C ASP A 11 7.00 -31.14 -2.24
N SER A 12 5.75 -30.77 -1.93
CA SER A 12 5.05 -29.61 -2.51
C SER A 12 5.41 -28.26 -1.87
N GLN A 13 6.30 -28.21 -0.87
CA GLN A 13 6.69 -26.97 -0.19
C GLN A 13 8.18 -26.64 -0.34
N ARG A 14 8.75 -26.82 -1.53
CA ARG A 14 10.03 -26.21 -1.86
C ARG A 14 9.86 -24.71 -2.02
N HIS A 15 9.96 -24.02 -0.88
CA HIS A 15 9.98 -22.57 -0.78
C HIS A 15 11.04 -21.99 -1.73
N ASN A 16 10.62 -21.06 -2.59
CA ASN A 16 11.50 -20.34 -3.48
C ASN A 16 12.53 -19.56 -2.63
N PRO A 17 13.86 -19.74 -2.83
CA PRO A 17 14.89 -19.08 -2.04
C PRO A 17 14.81 -17.54 -2.12
N ILE A 18 14.25 -17.00 -3.19
CA ILE A 18 13.98 -15.56 -3.35
C ILE A 18 12.90 -15.10 -2.35
N GLN A 19 11.84 -15.90 -2.14
CA GLN A 19 10.79 -15.58 -1.16
C GLN A 19 11.32 -15.58 0.29
N LYS A 20 12.28 -16.46 0.62
CA LYS A 20 12.94 -16.48 1.94
C LYS A 20 13.77 -15.22 2.21
N LEU A 21 14.45 -14.68 1.20
CA LEU A 21 15.22 -13.45 1.33
C LEU A 21 14.31 -12.25 1.64
N TYR A 22 13.17 -12.16 0.95
CA TYR A 22 12.19 -11.09 1.14
C TYR A 22 11.44 -11.18 2.48
N PHE A 23 11.18 -12.39 2.98
CA PHE A 23 10.53 -12.62 4.27
C PHE A 23 11.43 -12.22 5.45
N CYS A 24 12.75 -12.44 5.35
CA CYS A 24 13.71 -12.02 6.38
C CYS A 24 13.86 -10.50 6.48
N GLN A 25 13.80 -9.78 5.35
CA GLN A 25 13.99 -8.33 5.32
C GLN A 25 12.76 -7.56 5.82
N ALA A 26 11.55 -8.11 5.64
CA ALA A 26 10.33 -7.55 6.20
C ALA A 26 10.26 -7.73 7.73
N ASN A 27 10.72 -8.88 8.24
CA ASN A 27 10.71 -9.16 9.68
C ASN A 27 11.77 -8.35 10.46
N SER A 28 12.89 -7.99 9.83
CA SER A 28 13.91 -7.12 10.44
C SER A 28 13.43 -5.68 10.63
N LEU A 29 12.62 -5.15 9.70
CA LEU A 29 12.03 -3.81 9.82
C LEU A 29 11.01 -3.75 10.98
N PHE A 30 10.23 -4.82 11.18
CA PHE A 30 9.31 -4.95 12.32
C PHE A 30 10.02 -5.07 13.69
N THR A 31 11.17 -5.76 13.76
CA THR A 31 11.91 -5.91 15.04
C THR A 31 12.66 -4.64 15.45
N GLN A 32 13.05 -3.80 14.49
CA GLN A 32 13.70 -2.53 14.76
C GLN A 32 12.70 -1.50 15.31
N TYR A 33 11.47 -1.45 14.77
CA TYR A 33 10.41 -0.57 15.27
C TYR A 33 9.86 -0.99 16.65
N ARG A 34 9.73 -2.29 16.93
CA ARG A 34 9.26 -2.79 18.24
C ARG A 34 10.19 -2.44 19.40
N LYS A 35 11.48 -2.18 19.14
CA LYS A 35 12.45 -1.81 20.18
C LYS A 35 12.37 -0.33 20.59
N GLU A 36 11.83 0.54 19.75
CA GLU A 36 11.76 1.99 20.04
C GLU A 36 10.60 2.35 20.99
N GLU A 37 9.59 1.50 21.14
CA GLU A 37 8.47 1.72 22.07
C GLU A 37 8.73 1.28 23.52
N MET A 38 9.84 0.58 23.82
CA MET A 38 10.10 0.00 25.16
C MET A 38 11.18 0.70 26.01
N ILE A 39 11.51 1.97 25.73
CA ILE A 39 12.38 2.78 26.60
C ILE A 39 11.63 4.03 27.04
N LYS A 40 10.85 3.91 28.12
CA LYS A 40 10.53 5.02 29.05
C LYS A 40 9.72 4.49 30.22
N THR A 41 10.40 4.13 31.30
CA THR A 41 10.01 4.48 32.67
C THR A 41 11.12 4.08 33.64
N ALA A 42 11.90 5.06 34.11
CA ALA A 42 12.63 4.96 35.37
C ALA A 42 12.17 6.13 36.27
N PRO A 43 11.81 5.89 37.54
CA PRO A 43 11.31 6.93 38.42
C PRO A 43 12.41 7.41 39.37
N ARG A 44 12.76 8.69 39.30
CA ARG A 44 13.50 9.47 40.32
C ARG A 44 13.03 10.92 40.10
N PHE A 45 12.81 11.80 41.06
CA PHE A 45 13.34 11.96 42.41
C PHE A 45 12.42 13.03 43.04
N LYS A 46 11.92 12.84 44.26
CA LYS A 46 11.16 13.88 44.98
C LYS A 46 12.13 14.88 45.63
N MET A 47 11.63 16.10 45.86
CA MET A 47 12.21 17.23 46.60
C MET A 47 13.28 18.06 45.88
N ILE A 48 12.89 19.26 45.42
CA ILE A 48 13.24 20.54 46.06
C ILE A 48 12.10 21.52 45.76
N ALA A 49 11.57 22.11 46.82
CA ALA A 49 10.53 23.12 46.80
C ALA A 49 11.16 24.52 46.82
N PHE A 50 10.36 25.49 46.36
CA PHE A 50 10.35 26.88 46.82
C PHE A 50 11.39 27.83 46.15
N VAL A 51 10.87 28.80 45.39
CA VAL A 51 11.46 30.09 44.90
C VAL A 51 11.29 30.29 43.38
N CYS A 52 10.05 30.34 42.86
CA CYS A 52 9.76 30.81 41.49
C CYS A 52 8.30 31.25 41.30
N LEU A 53 7.74 32.01 42.23
CA LEU A 53 6.31 32.43 42.21
C LEU A 53 6.08 33.83 41.57
N LEU A 54 6.97 34.30 40.70
CA LEU A 54 6.87 35.64 40.07
C LEU A 54 7.34 35.72 38.60
N LEU A 55 7.13 34.67 37.79
CA LEU A 55 7.46 34.72 36.34
C LEU A 55 6.51 33.96 35.39
N PRO A 56 5.16 34.09 35.46
CA PRO A 56 4.27 33.40 34.52
C PRO A 56 3.96 34.22 33.24
N ALA A 57 4.88 35.04 32.73
CA ALA A 57 4.62 35.89 31.55
C ALA A 57 5.58 35.69 30.35
N LEU A 58 6.56 34.79 30.43
CA LEU A 58 7.51 34.54 29.33
C LEU A 58 7.26 33.21 28.60
N ALA A 59 6.20 32.47 28.95
CA ALA A 59 5.88 31.21 28.30
C ALA A 59 4.93 31.43 27.11
N THR A 60 5.51 31.43 25.90
CA THR A 60 4.98 31.03 24.57
C THR A 60 5.36 32.00 23.45
N ALA A 61 6.66 32.31 23.33
CA ALA A 61 7.22 32.86 22.08
C ALA A 61 7.85 31.75 21.22
N GLN A 62 7.19 30.59 21.08
CA GLN A 62 7.51 29.75 19.91
C GLN A 62 6.95 30.47 18.70
N GLY A 63 7.82 30.78 17.74
CA GLY A 63 7.44 31.47 16.52
C GLY A 63 6.27 30.77 15.83
N VAL A 64 5.36 31.53 15.24
CA VAL A 64 4.22 30.98 14.48
C VAL A 64 4.71 29.97 13.43
N GLU A 65 5.84 30.25 12.80
CA GLU A 65 6.51 29.37 11.84
C GLU A 65 6.90 28.00 12.43
N GLU A 66 7.51 27.96 13.62
CA GLU A 66 7.88 26.72 14.30
C GLU A 66 6.64 25.88 14.65
N ARG A 67 5.59 26.54 15.15
CA ARG A 67 4.31 25.87 15.45
C ARG A 67 3.65 25.34 14.17
N ALA A 68 3.70 26.09 13.07
CA ALA A 68 3.16 25.68 11.78
C ALA A 68 3.92 24.48 11.22
N PHE A 69 5.25 24.50 11.29
CA PHE A 69 6.09 23.39 10.90
C PHE A 69 5.78 22.12 11.72
N ASN A 70 5.65 22.25 13.03
CA ASN A 70 5.31 21.12 13.90
C ASN A 70 3.90 20.56 13.59
N TYR A 71 2.94 21.44 13.29
CA TYR A 71 1.58 21.05 12.89
C TYR A 71 1.59 20.26 11.59
N LEU A 72 2.27 20.79 10.57
CA LEU A 72 2.45 20.17 9.27
C LEU A 72 3.13 18.79 9.40
N LYS A 73 4.23 18.73 10.15
CA LYS A 73 4.98 17.50 10.41
C LYS A 73 4.13 16.43 11.11
N ALA A 74 3.29 16.82 12.06
CA ALA A 74 2.40 15.89 12.75
C ALA A 74 1.40 15.24 11.78
N ILE A 75 0.75 16.04 10.93
CA ILE A 75 -0.19 15.54 9.92
C ILE A 75 0.52 14.63 8.91
N MET A 76 1.68 15.05 8.39
CA MET A 76 2.49 14.22 7.49
C MET A 76 2.86 12.87 8.11
N GLY A 77 3.19 12.84 9.40
CA GLY A 77 3.53 11.62 10.12
C GLY A 77 2.41 10.58 10.08
N TYR A 78 1.15 11.01 10.19
CA TYR A 78 0.00 10.10 10.06
C TYR A 78 -0.14 9.56 8.63
N HIS A 79 -0.06 10.42 7.61
CA HIS A 79 -0.11 9.98 6.22
C HIS A 79 1.04 9.03 5.85
N GLN A 80 2.25 9.27 6.36
CA GLN A 80 3.39 8.39 6.14
C GLN A 80 3.18 6.99 6.74
N GLN A 81 2.66 6.90 7.97
CA GLN A 81 2.36 5.63 8.61
C GLN A 81 1.29 4.85 7.84
N VAL A 82 0.21 5.53 7.44
CA VAL A 82 -0.86 4.94 6.62
C VAL A 82 -0.33 4.45 5.29
N ASN A 83 0.48 5.26 4.58
CA ASN A 83 1.06 4.88 3.30
C ASN A 83 1.97 3.65 3.43
N GLN A 84 2.78 3.56 4.49
CA GLN A 84 3.62 2.38 4.74
C GLN A 84 2.79 1.13 4.97
N ALA A 85 1.75 1.21 5.81
CA ALA A 85 0.85 0.08 6.05
C ALA A 85 0.08 -0.33 4.79
N ASN A 86 -0.36 0.64 3.99
CA ASN A 86 -1.06 0.39 2.73
C ASN A 86 -0.15 -0.36 1.74
N MET A 87 1.12 0.04 1.64
CA MET A 87 2.10 -0.66 0.79
C MET A 87 2.37 -2.09 1.25
N LEU A 88 2.44 -2.34 2.56
CA LEU A 88 2.58 -3.70 3.10
C LEU A 88 1.36 -4.56 2.79
N PHE A 89 0.16 -3.99 2.95
CA PHE A 89 -1.09 -4.63 2.59
C PHE A 89 -1.10 -5.00 1.10
N PHE A 90 -0.86 -4.05 0.19
CA PHE A 90 -0.80 -4.34 -1.25
C PHE A 90 0.23 -5.41 -1.60
N ARG A 91 1.42 -5.32 -1.04
CA ARG A 91 2.46 -6.33 -1.25
C ARG A 91 2.00 -7.72 -0.82
N CYS A 92 1.29 -7.83 0.31
CA CYS A 92 0.76 -9.12 0.73
C CYS A 92 -0.43 -9.55 -0.15
N ALA A 93 -1.37 -8.67 -0.48
CA ALA A 93 -2.51 -8.99 -1.34
C ALA A 93 -2.06 -9.56 -2.71
N VAL A 94 -0.95 -9.07 -3.25
CA VAL A 94 -0.41 -9.53 -4.54
C VAL A 94 0.39 -10.84 -4.43
N HIS A 95 1.08 -11.09 -3.31
CA HIS A 95 2.07 -12.18 -3.23
C HIS A 95 1.77 -13.25 -2.19
N CYS A 96 0.92 -12.99 -1.20
CA CYS A 96 0.54 -13.93 -0.15
C CYS A 96 -0.48 -14.92 -0.72
N GLN A 97 -0.19 -16.21 -0.58
CA GLN A 97 -1.13 -17.28 -0.92
C GLN A 97 -2.15 -17.54 0.19
N GLU A 98 -1.92 -16.98 1.39
CA GLU A 98 -2.72 -17.21 2.59
C GLU A 98 -3.73 -16.06 2.80
N PRO A 99 -5.04 -16.27 2.59
CA PRO A 99 -6.05 -15.23 2.73
C PRO A 99 -6.11 -14.64 4.14
N ALA A 100 -5.87 -15.45 5.17
CA ALA A 100 -5.86 -14.98 6.56
C ALA A 100 -4.77 -13.92 6.82
N GLN A 101 -3.64 -14.02 6.11
CA GLN A 101 -2.56 -13.05 6.23
C GLN A 101 -2.92 -11.72 5.57
N VAL A 102 -3.56 -11.75 4.40
CA VAL A 102 -4.05 -10.56 3.71
C VAL A 102 -5.07 -9.82 4.56
N GLU A 103 -6.02 -10.56 5.16
CA GLU A 103 -7.03 -9.98 6.05
C GLU A 103 -6.41 -9.36 7.32
N THR A 104 -5.35 -9.97 7.86
CA THR A 104 -4.62 -9.39 9.00
C THR A 104 -4.05 -8.02 8.66
N TYR A 105 -3.37 -7.89 7.52
CA TYR A 105 -2.83 -6.58 7.08
C TYR A 105 -3.93 -5.57 6.77
N ARG A 106 -5.06 -6.01 6.22
CA ARG A 106 -6.22 -5.13 5.97
C ARG A 106 -6.77 -4.55 7.29
N GLN A 107 -6.93 -5.39 8.32
CA GLN A 107 -7.39 -4.95 9.64
C GLN A 107 -6.38 -4.01 10.32
N GLU A 108 -5.08 -4.25 10.16
CA GLU A 108 -4.04 -3.34 10.66
C GLU A 108 -4.12 -1.97 9.97
N LEU A 109 -4.28 -1.94 8.64
CA LEU A 109 -4.47 -0.72 7.87
C LEU A 109 -5.74 0.03 8.30
N GLU A 110 -6.87 -0.67 8.43
CA GLU A 110 -8.14 -0.11 8.90
C GLU A 110 -8.00 0.55 10.27
N LYS A 111 -7.32 -0.13 11.20
CA LYS A 111 -7.06 0.39 12.55
C LYS A 111 -6.18 1.64 12.50
N LEU A 112 -5.13 1.65 11.69
CA LEU A 112 -4.25 2.81 11.50
C LEU A 112 -5.00 4.00 10.91
N LEU A 113 -5.80 3.79 9.87
CA LEU A 113 -6.65 4.82 9.26
C LEU A 113 -7.62 5.40 10.28
N THR A 114 -8.34 4.56 11.02
CA THR A 114 -9.27 5.00 12.07
C THR A 114 -8.57 5.85 13.13
N ASN A 115 -7.38 5.43 13.57
CA ASN A 115 -6.58 6.17 14.54
C ASN A 115 -6.06 7.50 13.96
N ALA A 116 -5.63 7.52 12.71
CA ALA A 116 -5.16 8.72 12.03
C ALA A 116 -6.29 9.74 11.87
N ILE A 117 -7.47 9.31 11.42
CA ILE A 117 -8.68 10.15 11.32
C ILE A 117 -9.02 10.76 12.67
N ALA A 118 -9.07 9.94 13.73
CA ALA A 118 -9.39 10.42 15.07
C ALA A 118 -8.32 11.38 15.62
N SER A 119 -7.04 11.13 15.33
CA SER A 119 -5.94 11.95 15.82
C SER A 119 -5.88 13.30 15.11
N VAL A 120 -5.89 13.29 13.76
CA VAL A 120 -5.90 14.51 12.95
C VAL A 120 -7.19 15.31 13.18
N GLY A 121 -8.35 14.64 13.26
CA GLY A 121 -9.63 15.30 13.52
C GLY A 121 -9.72 15.99 14.89
N ARG A 122 -8.98 15.50 15.89
CA ARG A 122 -8.88 16.12 17.23
C ARG A 122 -7.84 17.25 17.30
N MET A 123 -7.01 17.43 16.28
CA MET A 123 -6.07 18.55 16.25
C MET A 123 -6.87 19.87 16.21
N PRO A 124 -6.43 20.90 16.95
CA PRO A 124 -7.02 22.22 16.85
C PRO A 124 -6.79 22.79 15.45
N ASP A 125 -7.61 23.76 15.06
CA ASP A 125 -7.36 24.55 13.86
C ASP A 125 -6.07 25.37 14.08
N PHE A 126 -5.24 25.46 13.05
CA PHE A 126 -3.97 26.15 13.17
C PHE A 126 -4.19 27.64 12.90
N GLU A 127 -4.11 28.48 13.94
CA GLU A 127 -4.37 29.92 13.81
C GLU A 127 -5.74 30.21 13.16
N GLY A 128 -6.75 29.38 13.47
CA GLY A 128 -8.10 29.45 12.89
C GLY A 128 -8.23 28.88 11.48
N ASP A 129 -7.16 28.33 10.90
CA ASP A 129 -7.18 27.64 9.62
C ASP A 129 -7.36 26.12 9.81
N ALA A 130 -8.50 25.61 9.33
CA ALA A 130 -8.81 24.18 9.35
C ALA A 130 -8.48 23.47 8.02
N SER A 131 -8.02 24.17 6.98
CA SER A 131 -7.95 23.66 5.60
C SER A 131 -7.14 22.37 5.47
N LEU A 132 -5.89 22.38 5.94
CA LEU A 132 -5.02 21.20 5.91
C LEU A 132 -5.61 20.02 6.71
N LYS A 133 -6.14 20.30 7.90
CA LYS A 133 -6.74 19.28 8.77
C LYS A 133 -7.94 18.63 8.10
N THR A 134 -8.86 19.44 7.60
CA THR A 134 -10.09 18.99 6.96
C THR A 134 -9.77 18.16 5.72
N GLU A 135 -8.86 18.64 4.86
CA GLU A 135 -8.47 17.89 3.67
C GLU A 135 -7.79 16.56 4.01
N SER A 136 -6.91 16.55 5.01
CA SER A 136 -6.24 15.34 5.49
C SER A 136 -7.25 14.32 6.02
N VAL A 137 -8.23 14.76 6.82
CA VAL A 137 -9.32 13.90 7.31
C VAL A 137 -10.17 13.38 6.16
N THR A 138 -10.50 14.21 5.16
CA THR A 138 -11.26 13.76 3.98
C THR A 138 -10.51 12.68 3.22
N ILE A 139 -9.21 12.84 2.99
CA ILE A 139 -8.39 11.84 2.29
C ILE A 139 -8.30 10.55 3.10
N LEU A 140 -8.02 10.63 4.41
CA LEU A 140 -7.95 9.44 5.25
C LEU A 140 -9.29 8.69 5.34
N ASN A 141 -10.43 9.39 5.33
CA ASN A 141 -11.75 8.75 5.27
C ASN A 141 -11.98 8.03 3.94
N SER A 142 -11.62 8.66 2.82
CA SER A 142 -11.71 8.04 1.49
C SER A 142 -10.87 6.76 1.42
N GLN A 143 -9.67 6.77 2.00
CA GLN A 143 -8.82 5.57 2.12
C GLN A 143 -9.42 4.50 3.04
N LEU A 144 -10.11 4.89 4.11
CA LEU A 144 -10.81 3.96 4.99
C LEU A 144 -12.01 3.30 4.32
N GLU A 145 -12.75 4.05 3.49
CA GLU A 145 -13.86 3.55 2.69
C GLU A 145 -13.36 2.53 1.66
N ALA A 146 -12.35 2.89 0.87
CA ALA A 146 -11.69 1.96 -0.06
C ALA A 146 -11.12 0.72 0.67
N CYS A 147 -10.61 0.90 1.90
CA CYS A 147 -10.10 -0.20 2.71
C CYS A 147 -11.16 -1.25 3.09
N ARG A 148 -12.41 -0.80 3.22
CA ARG A 148 -13.53 -1.62 3.66
C ARG A 148 -14.32 -2.20 2.50
N GLU A 149 -14.60 -1.42 1.47
CA GLU A 149 -15.52 -1.80 0.40
C GLU A 149 -14.76 -2.42 -0.77
N ASP A 150 -13.84 -1.66 -1.37
CA ASP A 150 -13.14 -2.07 -2.59
C ASP A 150 -12.24 -3.31 -2.38
N TYR A 151 -11.62 -3.43 -1.20
CA TYR A 151 -10.73 -4.57 -0.93
C TYR A 151 -11.44 -5.88 -0.59
N LEU A 152 -12.65 -5.83 -0.03
CA LEU A 152 -13.47 -7.03 0.13
C LEU A 152 -13.86 -7.56 -1.27
N GLU A 153 -14.28 -6.68 -2.16
CA GLU A 153 -14.62 -7.03 -3.54
C GLU A 153 -13.40 -7.56 -4.32
N LEU A 154 -12.23 -6.94 -4.14
CA LEU A 154 -10.95 -7.40 -4.71
C LEU A 154 -10.57 -8.81 -4.22
N ASN A 155 -10.76 -9.12 -2.94
CA ASN A 155 -10.43 -10.43 -2.37
C ASN A 155 -11.41 -11.53 -2.83
N GLU A 156 -12.71 -11.20 -2.91
CA GLU A 156 -13.73 -12.11 -3.45
C GLU A 156 -13.47 -12.44 -4.93
N ASN A 157 -13.15 -11.43 -5.74
CA ASN A 157 -12.76 -11.65 -7.13
C ASN A 157 -11.42 -12.38 -7.24
N PHE A 158 -10.46 -12.13 -6.35
CA PHE A 158 -9.18 -12.84 -6.30
C PHE A 158 -9.37 -14.35 -6.05
N ALA A 159 -10.21 -14.73 -5.08
CA ALA A 159 -10.57 -16.12 -4.85
C ALA A 159 -11.24 -16.77 -6.07
N GLY A 160 -12.00 -15.98 -6.84
CA GLY A 160 -12.61 -16.34 -8.11
C GLY A 160 -11.64 -16.49 -9.30
N LEU A 161 -10.42 -15.92 -9.25
CA LEU A 161 -9.43 -15.97 -10.35
C LEU A 161 -9.07 -17.39 -10.79
N ASN A 162 -9.16 -18.34 -9.86
CA ASN A 162 -8.93 -19.76 -10.15
C ASN A 162 -10.03 -20.41 -11.00
N SER A 163 -11.12 -19.70 -11.30
CA SER A 163 -12.34 -20.31 -11.86
C SER A 163 -12.81 -19.75 -13.21
N THR A 164 -12.58 -18.46 -13.52
CA THR A 164 -13.06 -17.88 -14.79
C THR A 164 -12.22 -16.70 -15.29
N ALA A 165 -12.16 -16.57 -16.62
CA ALA A 165 -11.60 -15.43 -17.34
C ALA A 165 -12.21 -14.07 -16.93
N ASP A 166 -13.51 -14.05 -16.65
CA ASP A 166 -14.26 -12.84 -16.35
C ASP A 166 -13.93 -12.31 -14.93
N ALA A 167 -13.67 -13.21 -13.98
CA ALA A 167 -13.19 -12.83 -12.63
C ALA A 167 -11.82 -12.14 -12.68
N ILE A 168 -10.94 -12.56 -13.59
CA ILE A 168 -9.64 -11.92 -13.83
C ILE A 168 -9.85 -10.50 -14.33
N GLU A 169 -10.67 -10.30 -15.36
CA GLU A 169 -10.93 -8.96 -15.88
C GLU A 169 -11.57 -8.02 -14.85
N ALA A 170 -12.54 -8.51 -14.07
CA ALA A 170 -13.18 -7.74 -13.01
C ALA A 170 -12.19 -7.29 -11.93
N TYR A 171 -11.34 -8.21 -11.44
CA TYR A 171 -10.30 -7.93 -10.45
C TYR A 171 -9.39 -6.77 -10.88
N TYR A 172 -8.94 -6.75 -12.14
CA TYR A 172 -8.03 -5.72 -12.61
C TYR A 172 -8.68 -4.35 -12.83
N ARG A 173 -9.96 -4.31 -13.22
CA ARG A 173 -10.70 -3.03 -13.28
C ARG A 173 -10.83 -2.39 -11.90
N LEU A 174 -11.07 -3.19 -10.86
CA LEU A 174 -11.10 -2.71 -9.48
C LEU A 174 -9.72 -2.20 -9.05
N LEU A 175 -8.65 -2.91 -9.40
CA LEU A 175 -7.28 -2.46 -9.11
C LEU A 175 -6.95 -1.12 -9.78
N GLU A 176 -7.28 -0.95 -11.07
CA GLU A 176 -7.06 0.30 -11.80
C GLU A 176 -7.83 1.47 -11.19
N ALA A 177 -9.09 1.24 -10.79
CA ALA A 177 -9.93 2.24 -10.15
C ALA A 177 -9.34 2.70 -8.80
N ALA A 178 -8.95 1.74 -7.95
CA ALA A 178 -8.34 2.01 -6.65
C ALA A 178 -7.03 2.82 -6.80
N GLU A 179 -6.21 2.48 -7.79
CA GLU A 179 -4.94 3.18 -8.04
C GLU A 179 -5.16 4.61 -8.53
N LYS A 180 -6.15 4.82 -9.42
CA LYS A 180 -6.51 6.16 -9.89
C LYS A 180 -7.01 7.03 -8.74
N GLN A 181 -7.83 6.48 -7.85
CA GLN A 181 -8.30 7.18 -6.66
C GLN A 181 -7.14 7.55 -5.73
N GLN A 182 -6.23 6.61 -5.45
CA GLN A 182 -5.05 6.87 -4.62
C GLN A 182 -4.15 7.96 -5.21
N ALA A 183 -3.97 8.00 -6.53
CA ALA A 183 -3.20 9.06 -7.20
C ALA A 183 -3.87 10.44 -7.03
N GLN A 184 -5.19 10.52 -7.21
CA GLN A 184 -5.94 11.76 -7.02
C GLN A 184 -5.87 12.26 -5.58
N GLU A 185 -5.95 11.37 -4.60
CA GLU A 185 -5.78 11.70 -3.19
C GLU A 185 -4.37 12.20 -2.86
N ALA A 186 -3.34 11.57 -3.42
CA ALA A 186 -1.96 12.00 -3.23
C ALA A 186 -1.74 13.43 -3.76
N GLU A 187 -2.25 13.72 -4.95
CA GLU A 187 -2.20 15.08 -5.51
C GLU A 187 -2.98 16.10 -4.67
N ARG A 188 -4.16 15.71 -4.16
CA ARG A 188 -4.96 16.57 -3.27
C ARG A 188 -4.20 16.89 -1.98
N PHE A 189 -3.60 15.88 -1.36
CA PHE A 189 -2.80 16.07 -0.16
C PHE A 189 -1.60 16.98 -0.42
N GLU A 190 -0.86 16.75 -1.51
CA GLU A 190 0.30 17.55 -1.89
C GLU A 190 -0.08 19.03 -2.10
N ARG A 191 -1.20 19.30 -2.78
CA ARG A 191 -1.71 20.68 -2.94
C ARG A 191 -2.03 21.34 -1.61
N ALA A 192 -2.74 20.66 -0.71
CA ALA A 192 -3.08 21.21 0.61
C ALA A 192 -1.83 21.42 1.48
N TYR A 193 -0.89 20.49 1.44
CA TYR A 193 0.41 20.56 2.09
C TYR A 193 1.19 21.81 1.65
N ARG A 194 1.35 22.01 0.33
CA ARG A 194 2.05 23.17 -0.24
C ARG A 194 1.34 24.48 0.07
N ALA A 195 0.02 24.51 -0.02
CA ALA A 195 -0.77 25.70 0.30
C ALA A 195 -0.59 26.13 1.76
N PHE A 196 -0.61 25.17 2.70
CA PHE A 196 -0.36 25.44 4.11
C PHE A 196 1.08 25.92 4.35
N ALA A 197 2.06 25.25 3.75
CA ALA A 197 3.47 25.65 3.87
C ALA A 197 3.70 27.08 3.38
N ALA A 198 3.16 27.43 2.20
CA ALA A 198 3.26 28.77 1.64
C ALA A 198 2.59 29.83 2.53
N LYS A 199 1.40 29.53 3.08
CA LYS A 199 0.63 30.46 3.93
C LYS A 199 1.36 30.82 5.23
N TYR A 200 2.10 29.88 5.80
CA TYR A 200 2.82 30.07 7.07
C TYR A 200 4.33 30.20 6.88
N SER A 201 4.78 30.56 5.66
CA SER A 201 6.18 30.81 5.31
C SER A 201 7.14 29.65 5.62
N ILE A 202 6.65 28.42 5.60
CA ILE A 202 7.48 27.23 5.79
C ILE A 202 8.27 27.00 4.51
N GLN A 203 9.60 27.03 4.61
CA GLN A 203 10.46 26.67 3.47
C GLN A 203 10.44 25.16 3.26
N LEU A 204 9.94 24.75 2.10
CA LEU A 204 10.00 23.37 1.65
C LEU A 204 11.37 23.15 1.00
N VAL A 205 12.20 22.32 1.64
CA VAL A 205 13.43 21.83 1.00
C VAL A 205 13.02 20.67 0.10
N GLU A 206 12.90 20.95 -1.19
CA GLU A 206 12.81 19.92 -2.20
C GLU A 206 14.22 19.37 -2.41
N ASN A 207 14.46 18.13 -1.99
CA ASN A 207 15.66 17.44 -2.43
C ASN A 207 15.38 16.91 -3.85
N ASP A 208 16.27 17.23 -4.79
CA ASP A 208 16.25 16.69 -6.16
C ASP A 208 16.45 15.16 -6.21
N THR A 209 16.78 14.54 -5.07
CA THR A 209 16.71 13.09 -4.93
C THR A 209 15.26 12.65 -4.94
N GLU A 210 14.90 11.83 -5.91
CA GLU A 210 13.62 11.16 -5.94
C GLU A 210 13.30 10.54 -4.56
N SER A 211 12.13 10.88 -4.01
CA SER A 211 11.71 10.32 -2.73
C SER A 211 11.56 8.81 -2.83
N GLU A 212 11.81 8.07 -1.75
CA GLU A 212 11.57 6.61 -1.72
C GLU A 212 10.14 6.25 -2.16
N VAL A 213 9.18 7.13 -1.88
CA VAL A 213 7.79 6.99 -2.32
C VAL A 213 7.66 7.16 -3.84
N ALA A 214 8.29 8.18 -4.43
CA ALA A 214 8.30 8.37 -5.88
C ALA A 214 9.00 7.20 -6.59
N PHE A 215 10.14 6.73 -6.06
CA PHE A 215 10.82 5.54 -6.58
C PHE A 215 9.95 4.29 -6.48
N ALA A 216 9.35 4.03 -5.32
CA ALA A 216 8.42 2.91 -5.13
C ALA A 216 7.22 3.00 -6.07
N ASN A 217 6.67 4.20 -6.29
CA ASN A 217 5.59 4.44 -7.23
C ASN A 217 6.02 4.12 -8.67
N ARG A 218 7.24 4.52 -9.09
CA ARG A 218 7.76 4.17 -10.43
C ARG A 218 7.98 2.67 -10.57
N VAL A 219 8.60 2.01 -9.59
CA VAL A 219 8.81 0.55 -9.60
C VAL A 219 7.47 -0.16 -9.67
N ASN A 220 6.51 0.23 -8.86
CA ASN A 220 5.16 -0.35 -8.87
C ASN A 220 4.46 -0.09 -10.20
N SER A 221 4.56 1.12 -10.75
CA SER A 221 4.00 1.46 -12.06
C SER A 221 4.62 0.60 -13.17
N TYR A 222 5.94 0.41 -13.16
CA TYR A 222 6.61 -0.44 -14.14
C TYR A 222 6.22 -1.92 -13.97
N TYR A 223 6.21 -2.42 -12.72
CA TYR A 223 5.76 -3.77 -12.40
C TYR A 223 4.30 -4.00 -12.85
N ARG A 224 3.43 -3.01 -12.67
CA ARG A 224 2.05 -3.04 -13.16
C ARG A 224 1.99 -3.06 -14.67
N SER A 225 2.71 -2.17 -15.34
CA SER A 225 2.81 -2.14 -16.80
C SER A 225 3.34 -3.46 -17.35
N LEU A 226 4.24 -4.14 -16.63
CA LEU A 226 4.74 -5.46 -17.00
C LEU A 226 3.70 -6.57 -16.82
N ASN A 227 2.89 -6.52 -15.76
CA ASN A 227 1.89 -7.54 -15.47
C ASN A 227 0.59 -7.36 -16.26
N MET A 228 0.15 -6.14 -16.55
CA MET A 228 -1.09 -5.86 -17.29
C MET A 228 -1.20 -6.59 -18.66
N PRO A 229 -0.13 -6.65 -19.47
CA PRO A 229 -0.10 -7.42 -20.71
C PRO A 229 -0.30 -8.93 -20.50
N THR A 230 0.08 -9.47 -19.34
CA THR A 230 -0.01 -10.91 -19.05
C THR A 230 -1.42 -11.36 -18.63
N LEU A 231 -2.35 -10.43 -18.43
CA LEU A 231 -3.67 -10.75 -17.89
C LEU A 231 -4.61 -11.35 -18.93
N PRO A 232 -4.72 -10.78 -20.15
CA PRO A 232 -5.44 -11.45 -21.23
C PRO A 232 -4.86 -12.83 -21.52
N LEU A 233 -3.54 -12.99 -21.37
CA LEU A 233 -2.85 -14.27 -21.51
C LEU A 233 -3.32 -15.29 -20.45
N GLN A 234 -3.34 -14.91 -19.16
CA GLN A 234 -3.82 -15.78 -18.08
C GLN A 234 -5.30 -16.13 -18.25
N SER A 235 -6.13 -15.16 -18.65
CA SER A 235 -7.55 -15.34 -18.93
C SER A 235 -7.78 -16.31 -20.10
N ALA A 236 -7.09 -16.13 -21.22
CA ALA A 236 -7.16 -17.02 -22.36
C ALA A 236 -6.65 -18.43 -22.04
N LEU A 237 -5.60 -18.55 -21.22
CA LEU A 237 -5.10 -19.84 -20.74
C LEU A 237 -6.16 -20.58 -19.89
N ALA A 238 -6.85 -19.87 -18.99
CA ALA A 238 -7.94 -20.44 -18.20
C ALA A 238 -9.08 -20.97 -19.09
N ARG A 239 -9.42 -20.25 -20.18
CA ARG A 239 -10.43 -20.71 -21.17
C ARG A 239 -9.99 -21.99 -21.87
N VAL A 240 -8.71 -22.11 -22.24
CA VAL A 240 -8.15 -23.34 -22.80
C VAL A 240 -8.27 -24.49 -21.81
N MET A 241 -7.87 -24.30 -20.55
CA MET A 241 -7.98 -25.35 -19.52
C MET A 241 -9.43 -25.82 -19.32
N LYS A 242 -10.39 -24.89 -19.30
CA LYS A 242 -11.84 -25.21 -19.20
C LYS A 242 -12.35 -25.97 -20.43
N ALA A 243 -11.94 -25.57 -21.63
CA ALA A 243 -12.33 -26.26 -22.86
C ALA A 243 -11.79 -27.70 -22.92
N VAL A 244 -10.54 -27.91 -22.46
CA VAL A 244 -9.95 -29.25 -22.33
C VAL A 244 -10.73 -30.10 -21.33
N GLN A 245 -11.06 -29.55 -20.15
CA GLN A 245 -11.81 -30.29 -19.12
C GLN A 245 -13.21 -30.71 -19.58
N THR A 246 -13.87 -29.87 -20.38
CA THR A 246 -15.24 -30.12 -20.87
C THR A 246 -15.29 -30.97 -22.14
N GLY A 247 -14.15 -31.29 -22.74
CA GLY A 247 -14.07 -32.07 -23.99
C GLY A 247 -14.76 -31.40 -25.18
N ASN A 248 -14.88 -30.07 -25.17
CA ASN A 248 -15.57 -29.34 -26.22
C ASN A 248 -14.56 -28.79 -27.25
N ASP A 249 -14.32 -29.55 -28.31
CA ASP A 249 -13.33 -29.26 -29.35
C ASP A 249 -13.52 -27.88 -30.00
N LYS A 250 -14.78 -27.43 -30.16
CA LYS A 250 -15.08 -26.12 -30.75
C LYS A 250 -14.68 -24.98 -29.81
N HIS A 251 -14.93 -25.11 -28.51
CA HIS A 251 -14.47 -24.13 -27.53
C HIS A 251 -12.96 -24.16 -27.36
N LEU A 252 -12.33 -25.33 -27.51
CA LEU A 252 -10.88 -25.46 -27.43
C LEU A 252 -10.20 -24.70 -28.57
N GLU A 253 -10.69 -24.83 -29.79
CA GLU A 253 -10.08 -24.16 -30.94
C GLU A 253 -10.25 -22.63 -30.86
N ASN A 254 -11.40 -22.14 -30.42
CA ASN A 254 -11.61 -20.71 -30.17
C ASN A 254 -10.69 -20.19 -29.06
N ALA A 255 -10.60 -20.91 -27.93
CA ALA A 255 -9.73 -20.54 -26.82
C ALA A 255 -8.24 -20.57 -27.22
N ARG A 256 -7.85 -21.48 -28.12
CA ARG A 256 -6.50 -21.53 -28.70
C ARG A 256 -6.17 -20.27 -29.50
N PHE A 257 -7.10 -19.79 -30.33
CA PHE A 257 -6.91 -18.55 -31.08
C PHE A 257 -6.82 -17.32 -30.17
N GLU A 258 -7.70 -17.23 -29.16
CA GLU A 258 -7.65 -16.18 -28.14
C GLU A 258 -6.31 -16.17 -27.40
N LEU A 259 -5.82 -17.35 -27.01
CA LEU A 259 -4.52 -17.49 -26.34
C LEU A 259 -3.37 -17.06 -27.25
N ALA A 260 -3.37 -17.46 -28.52
CA ALA A 260 -2.33 -17.09 -29.47
C ALA A 260 -2.27 -15.57 -29.69
N GLU A 261 -3.43 -14.92 -29.82
CA GLU A 261 -3.50 -13.46 -29.96
C GLU A 261 -3.08 -12.75 -28.66
N ALA A 262 -3.50 -13.25 -27.50
CA ALA A 262 -3.09 -12.71 -26.21
C ALA A 262 -1.57 -12.83 -25.99
N VAL A 263 -0.95 -13.96 -26.35
CA VAL A 263 0.53 -14.12 -26.32
C VAL A 263 1.19 -13.06 -27.20
N LYS A 264 0.69 -12.86 -28.42
CA LYS A 264 1.27 -11.89 -29.37
C LYS A 264 1.17 -10.46 -28.84
N GLN A 265 0.01 -10.07 -28.33
CA GLN A 265 -0.21 -8.73 -27.75
C GLN A 265 0.63 -8.53 -26.49
N ALA A 266 0.64 -9.51 -25.58
CA ALA A 266 1.43 -9.46 -24.36
C ALA A 266 2.92 -9.31 -24.68
N THR A 267 3.42 -10.13 -25.60
CA THR A 267 4.81 -10.06 -26.07
C THR A 267 5.13 -8.69 -26.65
N TYR A 268 4.28 -8.17 -27.52
CA TYR A 268 4.47 -6.84 -28.12
C TYR A 268 4.52 -5.74 -27.04
N GLN A 269 3.56 -5.73 -26.13
CA GLN A 269 3.47 -4.72 -25.08
C GLN A 269 4.67 -4.79 -24.13
N VAL A 270 5.07 -5.99 -23.68
CA VAL A 270 6.24 -6.18 -22.80
C VAL A 270 7.53 -5.73 -23.50
N VAL A 271 7.68 -6.01 -24.80
CA VAL A 271 8.83 -5.54 -25.58
C VAL A 271 8.85 -4.00 -25.68
N GLN A 272 7.70 -3.35 -25.83
CA GLN A 272 7.61 -1.89 -25.91
C GLN A 272 7.92 -1.19 -24.59
N LEU A 273 7.76 -1.85 -23.44
CA LEU A 273 8.07 -1.26 -22.14
C LEU A 273 9.57 -0.99 -21.95
N GLY A 274 10.42 -1.73 -22.66
CA GLY A 274 11.87 -1.67 -22.46
C GLY A 274 12.26 -2.09 -21.03
N PRO A 275 13.54 -1.94 -20.67
CA PRO A 275 13.98 -2.18 -19.30
C PRO A 275 13.54 -1.07 -18.35
N PHE A 276 13.44 -1.40 -17.06
CA PHE A 276 13.18 -0.42 -16.01
C PHE A 276 14.30 0.63 -15.99
N ALA A 277 13.93 1.91 -16.02
CA ALA A 277 14.87 3.05 -16.02
C ALA A 277 15.88 3.12 -17.20
N GLY A 278 15.77 2.24 -18.19
CA GLY A 278 16.71 2.19 -19.32
C GLY A 278 17.95 1.31 -19.11
N ASP A 279 17.94 0.48 -18.07
CA ASP A 279 19.09 -0.32 -17.60
C ASP A 279 19.31 -1.66 -18.32
#